data_AF-A0A2I1R1C4-F1
#
_entry.id   AF-A0A2I1R1C4-F1
#
_cell.length_a   1.000
_cell.length_b   1.000
_cell.length_c   1.000
_cell.angle_alpha   90.00
_cell.angle_beta   90.00
_cell.angle_gamma   90.00
#
_symmetry.space_group_name_H-M   'P 1'
#
loop_
_entity.id
_entity.type
_entity.pdbx_description
1 polymer ?
#
loop_
_entity_poly.entity_id
_entity_poly.type
_entity_poly.pdbx_seq_one_letter_code
_entity_poly.pdbx_strand_id
1 'polypeptide(L)'
;MTSPFSDGTVLPMDAPPMPVSPHGELERLRSERVQWERRAAVAADAVTELDKALETLNSAVKGNYFGDCVEGHGVYEGLRRAISSLSDEVSSRSDRADRLASQCRLAASEIESADAQGAAGF
;
A
#
# COMPACT_ATOMS: atom_id res chain seq x y z
N MET A 1 -23.11 -1.00 33.19
CA MET A 1 -22.78 -0.17 32.02
C MET A 1 -21.74 -0.93 31.21
N THR A 2 -22.17 -1.57 30.14
CA THR A 2 -21.36 -2.46 29.30
C THR A 2 -21.27 -1.82 27.93
N SER A 3 -20.04 -1.58 27.45
CA SER A 3 -19.76 -0.93 26.17
C SER A 3 -20.34 -1.74 25.00
N PRO A 4 -21.01 -1.12 24.00
CA PRO A 4 -21.68 -1.82 22.90
C PRO A 4 -20.74 -2.29 21.79
N PHE A 5 -19.41 -2.23 21.98
CA PHE A 5 -18.42 -2.52 20.92
C PHE A 5 -17.57 -3.78 21.16
N SER A 6 -18.00 -4.67 22.06
CA SER A 6 -17.19 -5.85 22.43
C SER A 6 -17.60 -7.17 21.78
N ASP A 7 -18.48 -7.19 20.77
CA ASP A 7 -18.85 -8.45 20.12
C ASP A 7 -18.14 -8.61 18.77
N GLY A 8 -17.08 -9.42 18.80
CA GLY A 8 -16.14 -9.67 17.71
C GLY A 8 -16.69 -10.53 16.58
N THR A 9 -17.68 -10.04 15.85
CA THR A 9 -18.13 -10.65 14.58
C THR A 9 -18.31 -9.59 13.51
N VAL A 10 -17.20 -9.07 12.98
CA VAL A 10 -17.23 -8.54 11.61
C VAL A 10 -17.23 -9.77 10.70
N LEU A 11 -18.42 -10.22 10.33
CA LEU A 11 -18.56 -11.17 9.22
C LEU A 11 -17.82 -10.58 8.02
N PRO A 12 -17.05 -11.37 7.25
CA PRO A 12 -16.55 -10.89 5.97
C PRO A 12 -17.79 -10.46 5.19
N MET A 13 -17.94 -9.17 4.89
CA MET A 13 -18.93 -8.76 3.90
C MET A 13 -18.52 -9.50 2.62
N ASP A 14 -19.36 -10.42 2.17
CA ASP A 14 -19.26 -10.92 0.80
C ASP A 14 -19.14 -9.68 -0.09
N ALA A 15 -18.02 -9.59 -0.81
CA ALA A 15 -17.80 -8.51 -1.74
C ALA A 15 -19.06 -8.42 -2.62
N PRO A 16 -19.69 -7.23 -2.75
CA PRO A 16 -20.89 -7.11 -3.57
C PRO A 16 -20.59 -7.72 -4.94
N PRO A 17 -21.50 -8.55 -5.50
CA PRO A 17 -21.24 -9.22 -6.77
C PRO A 17 -20.86 -8.15 -7.78
N MET A 18 -19.62 -8.21 -8.25
CA MET A 18 -19.08 -7.26 -9.20
C MET A 18 -20.06 -7.19 -10.38
N PRO A 19 -20.51 -6.00 -10.81
CA PRO A 19 -21.39 -5.90 -11.95
C PRO A 19 -20.68 -6.53 -13.15
N VAL A 20 -21.22 -7.64 -13.63
CA VAL A 20 -20.80 -8.23 -14.90
C VAL A 20 -21.16 -7.23 -16.00
N SER A 21 -20.17 -6.87 -16.82
CA SER A 21 -20.39 -5.87 -17.86
C SER A 21 -21.54 -6.32 -18.77
N PRO A 22 -22.58 -5.47 -18.95
CA PRO A 22 -23.78 -5.87 -19.69
C PRO A 22 -23.55 -6.10 -21.18
N HIS A 23 -22.34 -5.86 -21.72
CA HIS A 23 -22.03 -5.94 -23.15
C HIS A 23 -21.01 -7.02 -23.58
N GLY A 24 -20.83 -8.09 -22.80
CA GLY A 24 -20.09 -9.30 -23.22
C GLY A 24 -18.58 -9.28 -22.96
N GLU A 25 -17.85 -10.29 -23.45
CA GLU A 25 -16.45 -10.59 -23.05
C GLU A 25 -15.43 -9.48 -23.38
N LEU A 26 -15.66 -8.68 -24.42
CA LEU A 26 -14.75 -7.59 -24.82
C LEU A 26 -14.72 -6.45 -23.78
N GLU A 27 -15.84 -6.17 -23.12
CA GLU A 27 -15.85 -5.17 -22.04
C GLU A 27 -15.22 -5.69 -20.76
N ARG A 28 -15.24 -7.01 -20.55
CA ARG A 28 -14.62 -7.63 -19.38
C ARG A 28 -13.11 -7.36 -19.36
N LEU A 29 -12.39 -7.55 -20.47
CA LEU A 29 -10.95 -7.29 -20.54
C LEU A 29 -10.60 -5.82 -20.30
N ARG A 30 -11.39 -4.88 -20.85
CA ARG A 30 -11.23 -3.44 -20.57
C ARG A 30 -11.49 -3.11 -19.10
N SER A 31 -12.50 -3.73 -18.49
CA SER A 31 -12.81 -3.55 -17.06
C SER A 31 -11.71 -4.12 -16.16
N GLU A 32 -11.07 -5.23 -16.55
CA GLU A 32 -9.96 -5.86 -15.83
C GLU A 32 -8.68 -5.01 -15.96
N ARG A 33 -8.39 -4.46 -17.15
CA ARG A 33 -7.29 -3.48 -17.35
C ARG A 33 -7.43 -2.28 -16.42
N VAL A 34 -8.61 -1.65 -16.40
CA VAL A 34 -8.88 -0.48 -15.55
C VAL A 34 -8.74 -0.83 -14.06
N GLN A 35 -9.09 -2.05 -13.65
CA GLN A 35 -8.87 -2.50 -12.27
C GLN A 35 -7.38 -2.63 -11.92
N TRP A 36 -6.55 -3.14 -12.83
CA TRP A 36 -5.10 -3.24 -12.62
C TRP A 36 -4.44 -1.86 -12.56
N GLU A 37 -4.85 -0.92 -13.42
CA GLU A 37 -4.38 0.47 -13.36
C GLU A 37 -4.74 1.14 -12.02
N ARG A 38 -5.96 0.93 -11.51
CA ARG A 38 -6.36 1.43 -10.19
C ARG A 38 -5.54 0.84 -9.05
N ARG A 39 -5.27 -0.47 -9.08
CA ARG A 39 -4.40 -1.12 -8.08
C ARG A 39 -2.98 -0.56 -8.12
N ALA A 40 -2.46 -0.29 -9.32
CA ALA A 40 -1.16 0.34 -9.48
C ALA A 40 -1.13 1.76 -8.88
N ALA A 41 -2.18 2.55 -9.10
CA ALA A 41 -2.29 3.89 -8.53
C ALA A 41 -2.32 3.85 -6.99
N VAL A 42 -3.15 2.99 -6.39
CA VAL A 42 -3.21 2.84 -4.93
C VAL A 42 -1.86 2.40 -4.35
N ALA A 43 -1.14 1.49 -5.02
CA ALA A 43 0.17 1.07 -4.58
C ALA A 43 1.22 2.21 -4.68
N ALA A 44 1.15 3.07 -5.71
CA ALA A 44 2.01 4.24 -5.83
C ALA A 44 1.67 5.34 -4.80
N ASP A 45 0.38 5.51 -4.47
CA ASP A 45 -0.05 6.39 -3.38
C ASP A 45 0.53 5.90 -2.03
N ALA A 46 0.51 4.59 -1.80
CA ALA A 46 1.09 4.00 -0.60
C ALA A 46 2.61 4.25 -0.49
N VAL A 47 3.37 4.16 -1.60
CA VAL A 47 4.80 4.55 -1.64
C VAL A 47 4.97 6.00 -1.20
N THR A 48 4.18 6.91 -1.78
CA THR A 48 4.24 8.34 -1.48
C THR A 48 3.99 8.63 0.01
N GLU A 49 3.00 7.96 0.62
CA GLU A 49 2.71 8.15 2.04
C GLU A 49 3.76 7.51 2.96
N LEU A 50 4.34 6.37 2.57
CA LEU A 50 5.43 5.74 3.32
C LEU A 50 6.70 6.58 3.30
N ASP A 51 7.03 7.20 2.16
CA ASP A 51 8.19 8.08 2.04
C ASP A 51 8.02 9.33 2.92
N LYS A 52 6.83 9.95 2.93
CA LYS A 52 6.51 11.05 3.86
C LYS A 52 6.61 10.64 5.32
N ALA A 53 6.15 9.42 5.66
CA ALA A 53 6.26 8.90 7.02
C ALA A 53 7.73 8.75 7.43
N LEU A 54 8.60 8.30 6.53
CA LEU A 54 10.03 8.15 6.77
C LEU A 54 10.73 9.50 6.98
N GLU A 55 10.38 10.53 6.21
CA GLU A 55 10.84 11.91 6.46
C GLU A 55 10.42 12.41 7.85
N THR A 56 9.16 12.16 8.23
CA THR A 56 8.62 12.56 9.53
C THR A 56 9.33 11.87 10.68
N LEU A 57 9.57 10.55 10.58
CA LEU A 57 10.32 9.79 11.59
C LEU A 57 11.74 10.32 11.79
N ASN A 58 12.44 10.65 10.70
CA ASN A 58 13.79 11.20 10.77
C ASN A 58 13.84 12.58 11.44
N SER A 59 12.78 13.38 11.33
CA SER A 59 12.68 14.66 12.03
C SER A 59 12.47 14.49 13.54
N ALA A 60 11.73 13.46 13.96
CA ALA A 60 11.46 13.20 15.37
C ALA A 60 12.72 12.91 16.18
N VAL A 61 13.74 12.26 15.59
CA VAL A 61 15.03 12.02 16.27
C VAL A 61 15.76 13.33 16.57
N LYS A 62 15.68 14.32 15.68
CA LYS A 62 16.43 15.58 15.76
C LYS A 62 15.84 16.56 16.78
N GLY A 63 14.54 16.48 17.03
CA GLY A 63 13.82 17.43 17.88
C GLY A 63 13.77 17.09 19.37
N ASN A 64 14.16 15.87 19.76
CA ASN A 64 14.00 15.42 21.15
C ASN A 64 15.26 15.69 21.99
N TYR A 65 15.08 16.43 23.09
CA TYR A 65 16.11 16.69 24.10
C TYR A 65 15.79 15.91 25.37
N PHE A 66 16.69 15.01 25.77
CA PHE A 66 16.50 14.12 26.94
C PHE A 66 17.32 14.53 28.17
N GLY A 67 17.90 15.74 28.17
CA GLY A 67 18.81 16.19 29.24
C GLY A 67 20.16 15.47 29.21
N ASP A 68 21.03 15.83 30.16
CA ASP A 68 22.40 15.29 30.32
C ASP A 68 22.51 14.21 31.42
N CYS A 69 21.38 13.64 31.84
CA CYS A 69 21.37 12.53 32.80
C CYS A 69 21.65 11.18 32.11
N VAL A 70 22.16 10.21 32.87
CA VAL A 70 22.46 8.86 32.38
C VAL A 70 21.19 8.17 31.84
N GLU A 71 20.06 8.42 32.48
CA GLU A 71 18.74 7.96 32.06
C GLU A 71 18.35 8.56 30.71
N GLY A 72 18.62 9.85 30.49
CA GLY A 72 18.36 10.55 29.24
C GLY A 72 19.17 9.98 28.08
N HIS A 73 20.43 9.62 28.31
CA HIS A 73 21.27 8.95 27.32
C HIS A 73 20.71 7.57 26.93
N GLY A 74 20.29 6.77 27.92
CA GLY A 74 19.68 5.46 27.68
C GLY A 74 18.37 5.55 26.89
N VAL A 75 17.52 6.53 27.20
CA VAL A 75 16.27 6.79 26.47
C VAL A 75 16.55 7.25 25.03
N TYR A 76 17.51 8.16 24.83
CA TYR A 76 17.89 8.63 23.50
C TYR A 76 18.41 7.49 22.62
N GLU A 77 19.29 6.64 23.15
CA GLU A 77 19.82 5.47 22.45
C GLU A 77 18.71 4.46 22.10
N GLY A 78 17.79 4.21 23.03
CA GLY A 78 16.62 3.35 22.81
C GLY A 78 15.72 3.89 21.70
N LEU A 79 15.39 5.19 21.76
CA LEU A 79 14.58 5.87 20.75
C LEU A 79 15.25 5.81 19.37
N ARG A 80 16.56 6.08 19.31
CA ARG A 80 17.33 6.04 18.06
C ARG A 80 17.29 4.65 17.42
N ARG A 81 17.44 3.58 18.21
CA ARG A 81 17.34 2.20 17.71
C ARG A 81 15.93 1.86 17.23
N ALA A 82 14.91 2.25 18.00
CA ALA A 82 13.51 2.02 17.63
C ALA A 82 13.15 2.74 16.32
N ILE A 83 13.55 4.00 16.16
CA ILE A 83 13.30 4.76 14.94
C ILE A 83 14.09 4.17 13.76
N SER A 84 15.36 3.78 13.95
CA SER A 84 16.13 3.11 12.88
C SER A 84 15.42 1.83 12.41
N SER A 85 15.00 0.97 13.33
CA SER A 85 14.31 -0.28 13.00
C SER A 85 12.97 -0.02 12.28
N LEU A 86 12.22 0.99 12.73
CA LEU A 86 10.96 1.35 12.08
C LEU A 86 11.19 1.95 10.68
N SER A 87 12.20 2.79 10.51
CA SER A 87 12.57 3.35 9.21
C SER A 87 12.95 2.25 8.21
N ASP A 88 13.71 1.24 8.65
CA ASP A 88 14.07 0.09 7.81
C ASP A 88 12.82 -0.70 7.39
N GLU A 89 11.87 -0.93 8.31
CA GLU A 89 10.60 -1.58 7.98
C GLU A 89 9.75 -0.78 7.00
N VAL A 90 9.64 0.55 7.21
CA VAL A 90 8.88 1.44 6.33
C VAL A 90 9.49 1.46 4.93
N SER A 91 10.81 1.57 4.82
CA SER A 91 11.52 1.50 3.55
C SER A 91 11.28 0.18 2.83
N SER A 92 11.37 -0.96 3.53
CA SER A 92 11.08 -2.27 2.95
C SER A 92 9.64 -2.41 2.45
N ARG A 93 8.67 -1.81 3.15
CA ARG A 93 7.26 -1.78 2.73
C ARG A 93 7.05 -0.86 1.53
N SER A 94 7.76 0.28 1.46
CA SER A 94 7.73 1.19 0.32
C SER A 94 8.24 0.48 -0.95
N ASP A 95 9.40 -0.19 -0.86
CA ASP A 95 9.95 -1.01 -1.96
C ASP A 95 8.98 -2.09 -2.44
N ARG A 96 8.28 -2.74 -1.51
CA ARG A 96 7.26 -3.75 -1.86
C ARG A 96 6.06 -3.13 -2.56
N ALA A 97 5.60 -1.98 -2.12
CA ALA A 97 4.49 -1.26 -2.74
C ALA A 97 4.85 -0.78 -4.15
N ASP A 98 6.07 -0.28 -4.36
CA ASP A 98 6.54 0.12 -5.69
C ASP A 98 6.64 -1.06 -6.67
N ARG A 99 7.17 -2.20 -6.21
CA ARG A 99 7.16 -3.44 -6.99
C ARG A 99 5.75 -3.88 -7.36
N LEU A 100 4.81 -3.80 -6.42
CA LEU A 100 3.41 -4.13 -6.67
C LEU A 100 2.79 -3.17 -7.71
N ALA A 101 3.05 -1.87 -7.61
CA ALA A 101 2.59 -0.88 -8.58
C ALA A 101 3.10 -1.21 -9.99
N SER A 102 4.38 -1.57 -10.10
CA SER A 102 5.02 -1.96 -11.35
C SER A 102 4.44 -3.27 -11.92
N GLN A 103 4.20 -4.28 -11.09
CA GLN A 103 3.54 -5.52 -11.51
C GLN A 103 2.11 -5.31 -11.99
N CYS A 104 1.33 -4.45 -11.32
CA CYS A 104 -0.02 -4.12 -11.76
C CYS A 104 -0.02 -3.38 -13.11
N ARG A 105 0.93 -2.46 -13.34
CA ARG A 105 1.09 -1.80 -14.65
C ARG A 105 1.46 -2.79 -15.75
N LEU A 106 2.36 -3.74 -15.46
CA LEU A 106 2.72 -4.79 -16.41
C LEU A 106 1.51 -5.65 -16.77
N ALA A 107 0.75 -6.13 -15.77
CA ALA A 107 -0.45 -6.93 -16.00
C ALA A 107 -1.49 -6.19 -16.86
N ALA A 108 -1.70 -4.88 -16.63
CA ALA A 108 -2.58 -4.07 -17.47
C ALA A 108 -2.11 -4.00 -18.94
N SER A 109 -0.80 -3.86 -19.17
CA SER A 109 -0.21 -3.81 -20.50
C SER A 109 -0.25 -5.18 -21.21
N GLU A 110 -0.05 -6.28 -20.49
CA GLU A 110 -0.17 -7.63 -21.05
C GLU A 110 -1.59 -7.93 -21.50
N ILE A 111 -2.61 -7.52 -20.72
CA ILE A 111 -4.02 -7.64 -21.12
C ILE A 111 -4.30 -6.83 -22.39
N GLU A 112 -3.80 -5.60 -22.49
CA GLU A 112 -3.96 -4.76 -23.68
C GLU A 112 -3.28 -5.38 -24.91
N SER A 113 -2.08 -5.95 -24.75
CA SER A 113 -1.38 -6.64 -25.83
C SER A 113 -2.15 -7.89 -26.29
N ALA A 114 -2.68 -8.69 -25.35
CA ALA A 114 -3.47 -9.87 -25.66
C ALA A 114 -4.77 -9.50 -26.40
N ASP A 115 -5.44 -8.42 -25.98
CA ASP A 115 -6.65 -7.89 -26.65
C ASP A 115 -6.34 -7.47 -28.09
N ALA A 116 -5.25 -6.72 -28.29
CA ALA A 116 -4.83 -6.27 -29.63
C ALA A 116 -4.44 -7.44 -30.56
N GLN A 117 -3.73 -8.45 -30.03
CA GLN A 117 -3.36 -9.65 -30.79
C GLN A 117 -4.58 -10.49 -31.15
N GLY A 118 -5.53 -10.65 -30.21
CA GLY A 118 -6.80 -11.34 -30.46
C GLY A 118 -7.62 -10.66 -31.56
N ALA A 119 -7.71 -9.33 -31.52
CA ALA A 119 -8.44 -8.55 -32.53
C ALA A 119 -7.82 -8.62 -33.93
N ALA A 120 -6.50 -8.77 -34.05
CA ALA A 120 -5.80 -8.88 -35.34
C ALA A 120 -5.89 -10.28 -35.98
N GLY A 121 -6.32 -11.30 -35.23
CA GLY A 121 -6.47 -12.67 -35.69
C GLY A 121 -7.84 -13.01 -36.30
N PHE A 122 -8.78 -12.06 -36.31
CA PHE A 122 -10.12 -12.15 -36.93
C PHE A 122 -10.23 -11.16 -38.10
#